data_AF-A0A6A2YBD6-F1
#
_entry.id   AF-A0A6A2YBD6-F1
#
_cell.length_a   1.000
_cell.length_b   1.000
_cell.length_c   1.000
_cell.angle_alpha   90.00
_cell.angle_beta   90.00
_cell.angle_gamma   90.00
#
_symmetry.space_group_name_H-M   'P 1'
#
loop_
_entity.id
_entity.type
_entity.pdbx_description
1 polymer ?
#
loop_
_entity_poly.entity_id
_entity_poly.type
_entity_poly.pdbx_seq_one_letter_code
_entity_poly.pdbx_strand_id
1 'polypeptide(L)'
;MGPSARTYFSDNGFTCLQVLDYIYSFYQENMSGPEIETAIHTDSKHAERLRAVYSSKETAERGGNVIFRRIDFLGSCRSFEMLKRVSGDNNSNVYELLIRA
;
A
#
# COMPACT_ATOMS: atom_id res chain seq x y z
N MET A 1 6.92 10.58 -1.36
CA MET A 1 5.51 10.71 -1.78
C MET A 1 5.09 9.33 -2.24
N GLY A 2 4.41 8.60 -1.36
CA GLY A 2 4.14 7.17 -1.50
C GLY A 2 3.06 6.85 -2.53
N PRO A 3 2.64 5.57 -2.61
CA PRO A 3 1.53 5.14 -3.46
C PRO A 3 0.28 5.98 -3.20
N SER A 4 -0.65 5.92 -4.14
CA SER A 4 -1.89 6.71 -4.14
C SER A 4 -2.56 6.77 -2.75
N ALA A 5 -3.25 7.88 -2.47
CA ALA A 5 -4.10 7.95 -1.28
C ALA A 5 -5.54 7.58 -1.65
N ARG A 6 -6.25 6.94 -0.72
CA ARG A 6 -7.68 6.73 -0.81
C ARG A 6 -8.40 7.42 0.34
N THR A 7 -9.43 8.17 0.01
CA THR A 7 -10.31 8.82 0.99
C THR A 7 -11.52 7.95 1.28
N TYR A 8 -11.88 7.86 2.55
CA TYR A 8 -13.11 7.22 3.02
C TYR A 8 -13.94 8.25 3.79
N PHE A 9 -15.26 8.17 3.69
CA PHE A 9 -16.19 9.07 4.36
C PHE A 9 -17.25 8.28 5.14
N SER A 10 -17.62 8.77 6.32
CA SER A 10 -18.69 8.22 7.15
C SER A 10 -19.24 9.32 8.05
N ASP A 11 -20.57 9.48 8.04
CA ASP A 11 -21.27 10.42 8.93
C ASP A 11 -21.18 10.03 10.41
N ASN A 12 -21.06 8.72 10.68
CA ASN A 12 -21.02 8.17 12.03
C ASN A 12 -19.58 7.84 12.48
N GLY A 13 -18.58 8.16 11.67
CA GLY A 13 -17.18 7.78 11.89
C GLY A 13 -16.90 6.30 11.58
N PHE A 14 -15.70 5.85 11.96
CA PHE A 14 -15.22 4.48 11.74
C PHE A 14 -14.69 3.88 13.03
N THR A 15 -14.91 2.58 13.21
CA THR A 15 -14.23 1.79 14.24
C THR A 15 -12.81 1.45 13.80
N CYS A 16 -11.92 1.16 14.76
CA CYS A 16 -10.55 0.73 14.43
C CYS A 16 -10.52 -0.51 13.52
N LEU A 17 -11.45 -1.44 13.68
CA LEU A 17 -11.53 -2.65 12.85
C LEU A 17 -11.88 -2.29 11.39
N GLN A 18 -12.87 -1.41 11.18
CA GLN A 18 -13.22 -0.94 9.84
C GLN A 18 -12.05 -0.22 9.15
N VAL A 19 -11.32 0.62 9.89
CA VAL A 19 -10.13 1.29 9.35
C VAL A 19 -9.04 0.27 9.00
N LEU A 20 -8.82 -0.75 9.83
CA LEU A 20 -7.86 -1.82 9.56
C LEU A 20 -8.24 -2.61 8.29
N ASP A 21 -9.53 -2.93 8.11
CA ASP A 21 -10.05 -3.58 6.92
C ASP A 21 -9.81 -2.72 5.66
N TYR A 22 -10.06 -1.41 5.74
CA TYR A 22 -9.79 -0.49 4.64
C TYR A 22 -8.31 -0.40 4.27
N ILE A 23 -7.42 -0.40 5.27
CA ILE A 23 -5.97 -0.45 5.05
C ILE A 23 -5.59 -1.76 4.36
N TYR A 24 -6.08 -2.89 4.87
CA TYR A 24 -5.80 -4.20 4.30
C TYR A 24 -6.27 -4.28 2.85
N SER A 25 -7.53 -3.95 2.57
CA SER A 25 -8.10 -3.96 1.22
C SER A 25 -7.33 -3.04 0.26
N PHE A 26 -6.94 -1.84 0.70
CA PHE A 26 -6.16 -0.91 -0.12
C PHE A 26 -4.85 -1.53 -0.61
N TYR A 27 -4.16 -2.30 0.24
CA TYR A 27 -2.90 -2.95 -0.12
C TYR A 27 -3.08 -4.27 -0.89
N GLN A 28 -4.22 -4.94 -0.80
CA GLN A 28 -4.50 -6.13 -1.62
C GLN A 28 -4.70 -5.82 -3.10
N GLU A 29 -5.01 -4.58 -3.43
CA GLU A 29 -5.23 -4.14 -4.79
C GLU A 29 -3.94 -3.99 -5.62
N ASN A 30 -4.15 -3.98 -6.94
CA ASN A 30 -3.10 -3.71 -7.91
C ASN A 30 -2.68 -2.23 -7.88
N MET A 31 -1.39 -1.98 -8.09
CA MET A 31 -0.92 -0.66 -8.43
C MET A 31 -1.51 -0.21 -9.76
N SER A 32 -1.91 1.05 -9.82
CA SER A 32 -2.23 1.75 -11.05
C SER A 32 -0.97 2.11 -11.83
N GLY A 33 -1.10 2.39 -13.13
CA GLY A 33 0.01 2.85 -13.98
C GLY A 33 0.82 3.99 -13.35
N PRO A 34 0.20 5.10 -12.90
CA PRO A 34 0.93 6.19 -12.27
C PRO A 34 1.70 5.79 -11.00
N GLU A 35 1.17 4.85 -10.21
CA GLU A 35 1.86 4.34 -9.03
C GLU A 35 3.09 3.53 -9.40
N ILE A 36 2.98 2.68 -10.43
CA ILE A 36 4.12 1.95 -10.98
C ILE A 36 5.19 2.92 -11.47
N GLU A 37 4.82 3.90 -12.31
CA GLU A 37 5.76 4.88 -12.89
C GLU A 37 6.53 5.62 -11.79
N THR A 38 5.89 5.87 -10.65
CA THR A 38 6.57 6.48 -9.50
C THR A 38 7.42 5.45 -8.74
N ALA A 39 6.90 4.25 -8.52
CA ALA A 39 7.52 3.21 -7.70
C ALA A 39 8.82 2.65 -8.31
N ILE A 40 8.91 2.53 -9.64
CA ILE A 40 10.11 2.02 -10.35
C ILE A 40 11.37 2.86 -10.10
N HIS A 41 11.19 4.14 -9.77
CA HIS A 41 12.28 5.10 -9.54
C HIS A 41 12.72 5.17 -8.08
N THR A 42 12.09 4.41 -7.19
CA THR A 42 12.51 4.37 -5.78
C THR A 42 13.73 3.45 -5.58
N ASP A 43 14.58 3.79 -4.61
CA ASP A 43 15.77 3.00 -4.28
C ASP A 43 15.40 1.89 -3.27
N SER A 44 14.76 0.83 -3.75
CA SER A 44 14.39 -0.34 -2.94
C SER A 44 14.55 -1.65 -3.71
N LYS A 45 14.77 -2.76 -3.00
CA LYS A 45 14.77 -4.11 -3.58
C LYS A 45 13.43 -4.46 -4.26
N HIS A 46 12.34 -3.85 -3.81
CA HIS A 46 11.02 -4.04 -4.39
C HIS A 46 10.87 -3.30 -5.72
N ALA A 47 11.44 -2.10 -5.83
CA ALA A 47 11.55 -1.39 -7.09
C ALA A 47 12.47 -2.09 -8.09
N GLU A 48 13.55 -2.72 -7.63
CA GLU A 48 14.39 -3.57 -8.49
C GLU A 48 13.61 -4.75 -9.07
N ARG A 49 12.82 -5.44 -8.25
CA ARG A 49 11.92 -6.51 -8.72
C ARG A 49 10.88 -5.97 -9.71
N LEU A 50 10.28 -4.81 -9.41
CA LEU A 50 9.32 -4.16 -10.31
C LEU A 50 9.98 -3.86 -11.67
N ARG A 51 11.17 -3.25 -11.68
CA ARG A 51 11.93 -2.98 -12.91
C ARG A 51 12.25 -4.25 -13.69
N ALA A 52 12.62 -5.35 -13.01
CA ALA A 52 12.90 -6.62 -13.65
C ALA A 52 11.66 -7.20 -14.37
N VAL A 53 10.49 -7.12 -13.73
CA VAL A 53 9.22 -7.56 -14.35
C VAL A 53 8.89 -6.69 -15.56
N TYR A 54 9.02 -5.36 -15.44
CA TYR A 54 8.73 -4.41 -16.52
C TYR A 54 9.71 -4.50 -17.70
N SER A 55 10.97 -4.86 -17.45
CA SER A 55 11.99 -4.99 -18.50
C SER A 55 11.90 -6.32 -19.27
N SER A 56 11.04 -7.26 -18.84
CA SER A 56 10.91 -8.56 -19.48
C SER A 56 10.24 -8.44 -20.87
N LYS A 57 10.68 -9.27 -21.83
CA LYS A 57 10.14 -9.29 -23.20
C LYS A 57 8.65 -9.66 -23.24
N GLU A 58 8.16 -10.36 -22.23
CA GLU A 58 6.78 -10.86 -22.16
C GLU A 58 5.74 -9.73 -21.99
N THR A 59 6.15 -8.64 -21.33
CA THR A 59 5.36 -7.40 -21.18
C THR A 59 5.27 -6.60 -22.47
N ALA A 60 6.34 -6.58 -23.25
CA ALA A 60 6.41 -5.87 -24.52
C ALA A 60 5.56 -6.54 -25.62
N GLU A 61 5.42 -7.86 -25.57
CA GLU A 61 4.71 -8.65 -26.59
C GLU A 61 3.20 -8.81 -26.33
N ARG A 62 2.74 -8.74 -25.06
CA ARG A 62 1.31 -8.88 -24.72
C ARG A 62 0.54 -7.56 -24.55
N GLY A 63 1.20 -6.40 -24.61
CA GLY A 63 0.56 -5.09 -24.34
C GLY A 63 -0.13 -5.02 -22.97
N GLY A 64 0.24 -5.92 -22.06
CA GLY A 64 -0.48 -6.17 -20.81
C GLY A 64 0.12 -5.40 -19.66
N ASN A 65 -0.69 -4.59 -18.99
CA ASN A 65 -0.34 -3.99 -17.70
C ASN A 65 0.17 -5.08 -16.75
N VAL A 66 1.41 -4.95 -16.27
CA VAL A 66 1.93 -5.82 -15.21
C VAL A 66 1.04 -5.67 -14.00
N ILE A 67 0.44 -6.77 -13.58
CA ILE A 67 -0.31 -6.82 -12.35
C ILE A 67 0.69 -6.91 -11.20
N PHE A 68 0.96 -5.77 -10.55
CA PHE A 68 1.79 -5.69 -9.35
C PHE A 68 0.94 -5.21 -8.18
N ARG A 69 0.70 -6.04 -7.16
CA ARG A 69 -0.10 -5.63 -6.00
C ARG A 69 0.69 -4.70 -5.09
N ARG A 70 -0.01 -3.74 -4.46
CA ARG A 70 0.62 -2.80 -3.52
C ARG A 70 1.31 -3.52 -2.37
N ILE A 71 0.70 -4.57 -1.84
CA ILE A 71 1.28 -5.38 -0.76
C ILE A 71 2.61 -6.04 -1.13
N ASP A 72 2.84 -6.33 -2.42
CA ASP A 72 4.09 -6.93 -2.86
C ASP A 72 5.27 -5.96 -2.83
N PHE A 73 4.96 -4.65 -2.82
CA PHE A 73 5.91 -3.57 -2.67
C PHE A 73 6.28 -3.27 -1.21
N LEU A 74 5.43 -3.67 -0.26
CA LEU A 74 5.67 -3.47 1.19
C LEU A 74 6.73 -4.41 1.79
N GLY A 75 7.23 -5.38 1.02
CA GLY A 75 8.25 -6.30 1.50
C GLY A 75 7.76 -7.20 2.61
N SER A 76 8.42 -7.19 3.78
CA SER A 76 8.00 -7.97 4.96
C SER A 76 6.80 -7.37 5.68
N CYS A 77 6.48 -6.10 5.44
CA CYS A 77 5.42 -5.38 6.14
C CYS A 77 4.01 -5.70 5.62
N ARG A 78 3.65 -7.00 5.58
CA ARG A 78 2.38 -7.47 4.97
C ARG A 78 1.29 -7.83 5.99
N SER A 79 1.63 -7.89 7.27
CA SER A 79 0.74 -8.36 8.32
C SER A 79 0.29 -7.20 9.20
N PHE A 80 -0.86 -6.59 8.85
CA PHE A 80 -1.47 -5.52 9.66
C PHE A 80 -2.22 -6.13 10.84
N GLU A 81 -1.78 -5.83 12.05
CA GLU A 81 -2.28 -6.51 13.26
C GLU A 81 -3.35 -5.69 13.96
N MET A 82 -3.07 -4.42 14.29
CA MET A 82 -4.02 -3.56 14.97
C MET A 82 -3.67 -2.08 14.83
N LEU A 83 -4.62 -1.22 15.20
CA LEU A 83 -4.43 0.21 15.37
C LEU A 83 -4.36 0.55 16.86
N LYS A 84 -3.19 1.00 17.33
CA LYS A 84 -2.95 1.39 18.72
C LYS A 84 -3.04 2.91 18.85
N ARG A 85 -3.90 3.42 19.74
CA ARG A 85 -4.01 4.87 19.97
C ARG A 85 -2.72 5.41 20.60
N VAL A 86 -2.20 6.50 20.04
CA VAL A 86 -1.03 7.18 20.59
C VAL A 86 -1.47 8.13 21.71
N SER A 87 -0.93 7.95 22.90
CA SER A 87 -1.14 8.83 24.05
C SER A 87 -0.15 10.00 24.01
N GLY A 88 -0.64 11.24 23.94
CA GLY A 88 0.23 12.42 23.94
C GLY A 88 -0.48 13.74 23.64
N ASP A 89 -1.60 13.69 22.90
CA ASP A 89 -2.40 14.87 22.59
C ASP A 89 -3.90 14.52 22.68
N ASN A 90 -4.57 15.04 23.71
CA ASN A 90 -5.90 14.57 24.14
C ASN A 90 -7.01 14.82 23.11
N ASN A 91 -6.76 15.61 22.07
CA ASN A 91 -7.72 15.93 21.01
C ASN A 91 -7.40 15.32 19.63
N SER A 92 -6.33 14.54 19.50
CA SER A 92 -5.97 13.95 18.21
C SER A 92 -6.43 12.48 18.11
N ASN A 93 -7.06 12.12 16.99
CA ASN A 93 -7.41 10.74 16.63
C ASN A 93 -6.23 10.10 15.89
N VAL A 94 -5.08 10.02 16.56
CA VAL A 94 -3.84 9.47 16.00
C VAL A 94 -3.65 8.03 16.47
N TYR A 95 -3.41 7.16 15.50
CA TYR A 95 -3.22 5.73 15.71
C TYR A 95 -1.93 5.27 15.04
N GLU A 96 -1.20 4.41 15.73
CA GLU A 96 -0.07 3.67 15.20
C GLU A 96 -0.58 2.34 14.60
N LEU A 97 -0.20 2.06 13.36
CA LEU A 97 -0.46 0.78 12.71
C LEU A 97 0.61 -0.22 13.12
N LEU A 98 0.22 -1.22 13.92
CA LEU A 98 1.11 -2.29 14.30
C LEU A 98 1.18 -3.33 13.19
N ILE A 99 2.41 -3.65 12.80
CA ILE A 99 2.71 -4.61 11.73
C ILE A 99 3.52 -5.73 12.36
N ARG A 100 3.14 -6.98 12.07
CA ARG A 100 3.92 -8.14 12.50
C ARG A 100 5.08 -8.37 11.52
N ALA A 101 6.28 -8.55 12.07
CA ALA A 101 7.50 -8.88 11.34
C ALA A 101 7.46 -10.31 10.77
#